data_AF-A0A1F8TKE6-F1
#
_entry.id   AF-A0A1F8TKE6-F1
#
_cell.length_a   1.000
_cell.length_b   1.000
_cell.length_c   1.000
_cell.angle_alpha   90.00
_cell.angle_beta   90.00
_cell.angle_gamma   90.00
#
_symmetry.space_group_name_H-M   'P 1'
#
loop_
_entity.id
_entity.type
_entity.pdbx_description
1 polymer ?
#
loop_
_entity_poly.entity_id
_entity_poly.type
_entity_poly.pdbx_seq_one_letter_code
_entity_poly.pdbx_strand_id
1 'polypeptide(L)'
;MSLREAYVGVRIMETNDNYSRADAPLISLPETRSIGAYQYYDADEYVWERILRDPEGQWGITYHFDPLAMSEWVARVPGLYWKPGSKEMRLLSPAAQEPSESHWKQYRPWGKSQLVAMGGIGTLRLPPANDGTRLVTLTTSLNTSAGVPALVTPAVWDKICPNPPYQAEGKVLSGEARWQSMSETWASRFPSTRGIPRGYLVLDNPDAIQVVKEVSATQIHPFTVMEYRFGAKELYDFVYATADTKSSSYRGELEEFFARYKGEQGRYGHYLLAGDVAMPLWDSDYNSPEDLRRADPSADSQLKLLEARVRQRMLGEDSIERLLEALGSTSTSNEDVRRISKDLSIEPTIWFRGGSLAEVCSQFMDEVLRQNKLEELVETFVREYPKVITP
;
A
#
# COMPACT_ATOMS: atom_id res chain seq x y z
N MET A 1 -27.84 -2.60 5.12
CA MET A 1 -26.60 -1.80 5.19
C MET A 1 -26.33 -1.48 6.65
N SER A 2 -25.23 -2.01 7.19
CA SER A 2 -24.82 -1.69 8.56
C SER A 2 -24.02 -0.38 8.59
N LEU A 3 -24.12 0.39 9.67
CA LEU A 3 -23.33 1.62 9.89
C LEU A 3 -21.80 1.37 9.76
N ARG A 4 -21.38 0.13 10.03
CA ARG A 4 -20.00 -0.34 9.86
C ARG A 4 -19.59 -0.36 8.39
N GLU A 5 -20.44 -0.88 7.50
CA GLU A 5 -20.20 -0.93 6.04
C GLU A 5 -20.10 0.47 5.44
N ALA A 6 -20.97 1.41 5.85
CA ALA A 6 -20.91 2.80 5.43
C ALA A 6 -19.64 3.52 5.93
N TYR A 7 -19.23 3.28 7.18
CA TYR A 7 -17.99 3.84 7.74
C TYR A 7 -16.73 3.32 7.03
N VAL A 8 -16.69 2.03 6.68
CA VAL A 8 -15.63 1.43 5.85
C VAL A 8 -15.56 2.12 4.49
N GLY A 9 -16.70 2.28 3.81
CA GLY A 9 -16.77 2.95 2.50
C GLY A 9 -16.24 4.39 2.53
N VAL A 10 -16.55 5.17 3.57
CA VAL A 10 -16.07 6.56 3.72
C VAL A 10 -14.56 6.63 3.95
N ARG A 11 -13.99 5.69 4.72
CA ARG A 11 -12.54 5.64 4.97
C ARG A 11 -11.72 5.25 3.73
N ILE A 12 -12.30 4.46 2.82
CA ILE A 12 -11.71 4.10 1.52
C ILE A 12 -11.55 5.35 0.64
N MET A 13 -12.61 6.18 0.53
CA MET A 13 -12.56 7.44 -0.24
C MET A 13 -11.44 8.35 0.26
N GLU A 14 -11.20 8.36 1.57
CA GLU A 14 -10.10 9.11 2.17
C GLU A 14 -8.74 8.58 1.68
N THR A 15 -8.49 7.27 1.72
CA THR A 15 -7.24 6.63 1.27
C THR A 15 -6.92 6.86 -0.22
N ASN A 16 -7.92 7.10 -1.08
CA ASN A 16 -7.70 7.34 -2.51
C ASN A 16 -7.56 8.79 -2.92
N ASP A 17 -8.27 9.70 -2.24
CA ASP A 17 -7.95 11.14 -2.26
C ASP A 17 -6.46 11.36 -1.92
N ASN A 18 -5.87 10.41 -1.22
CA ASN A 18 -4.53 10.41 -0.67
C ASN A 18 -3.47 9.82 -1.62
N TYR A 19 -3.82 8.80 -2.40
CA TYR A 19 -3.02 8.35 -3.55
C TYR A 19 -2.98 9.37 -4.68
N SER A 20 -4.09 10.07 -4.93
CA SER A 20 -4.20 11.13 -5.95
C SER A 20 -3.62 12.48 -5.49
N ARG A 21 -3.58 12.77 -4.19
CA ARG A 21 -2.92 13.97 -3.61
C ARG A 21 -1.47 13.75 -3.20
N ALA A 22 -0.82 12.69 -3.70
CA ALA A 22 0.61 12.47 -3.46
C ALA A 22 1.49 13.65 -3.91
N ASP A 23 0.97 14.48 -4.83
CA ASP A 23 1.62 15.65 -5.45
C ASP A 23 1.27 17.00 -4.79
N ALA A 24 0.48 17.01 -3.70
CA ALA A 24 0.27 18.24 -2.96
C ALA A 24 1.62 18.64 -2.32
N PRO A 25 2.23 19.78 -2.70
CA PRO A 25 3.47 20.22 -2.08
C PRO A 25 3.26 20.30 -0.57
N LEU A 26 4.23 19.83 0.22
CA LEU A 26 4.24 20.07 1.66
C LEU A 26 4.06 21.57 1.85
N ILE A 27 2.86 21.97 2.28
CA ILE A 27 2.52 23.38 2.52
C ILE A 27 3.37 23.80 3.71
N SER A 28 4.57 24.28 3.42
CA SER A 28 5.67 24.56 4.34
C SER A 28 6.13 23.37 5.19
N LEU A 29 7.44 23.18 5.32
CA LEU A 29 7.99 22.34 6.39
C LEU A 29 7.48 22.92 7.72
N PRO A 30 6.79 22.13 8.58
CA PRO A 30 6.34 22.64 9.86
C PRO A 30 7.55 23.12 10.65
N GLU A 31 7.43 24.29 11.29
CA GLU A 31 8.51 24.82 12.14
C GLU A 31 8.84 23.78 13.22
N THR A 32 10.06 23.26 13.19
CA THR A 32 10.59 22.40 14.24
C THR A 32 10.71 23.24 15.50
N ARG A 33 9.73 23.13 16.39
CA ARG A 33 9.83 23.76 17.70
C ARG A 33 10.88 22.99 18.49
N SER A 34 11.95 23.68 18.88
CA SER A 34 12.86 23.23 19.93
C SER A 34 12.09 23.28 21.26
N ILE A 35 11.20 22.31 21.47
CA ILE A 35 10.68 22.04 22.79
C ILE A 35 11.65 21.03 23.39
N GLY A 36 12.34 21.38 24.48
CA GLY A 36 13.15 20.44 25.26
C GLY A 36 12.34 19.33 25.94
N ALA A 37 11.22 18.92 25.34
CA ALA A 37 10.35 17.85 25.80
C ALA A 37 10.82 16.55 25.17
N TYR A 38 11.12 15.59 26.03
CA TYR A 38 11.41 14.23 25.64
C TYR A 38 10.19 13.33 25.91
N GLN A 39 10.10 12.23 25.16
CA GLN A 39 9.07 11.21 25.31
C GLN A 39 9.71 9.83 25.33
N TYR A 40 9.07 8.86 25.97
CA TYR A 40 9.49 7.47 25.87
C TYR A 40 8.73 6.77 24.74
N TYR A 41 9.46 6.00 23.94
CA TYR A 41 8.90 5.07 22.96
C TYR A 41 8.72 3.72 23.64
N ASP A 42 7.65 3.58 24.41
CA ASP A 42 7.32 2.33 25.11
C ASP A 42 6.56 1.34 24.23
N ALA A 43 5.78 1.85 23.26
CA ALA A 43 5.01 1.03 22.33
C ALA A 43 4.78 1.73 21.00
N ASP A 44 4.76 0.96 19.90
CA ASP A 44 4.40 1.47 18.57
C ASP A 44 3.06 2.22 18.59
N GLU A 45 2.05 1.63 19.25
CA GLU A 45 0.71 2.22 19.44
C GLU A 45 0.79 3.58 20.11
N TYR A 46 1.54 3.68 21.21
CA TYR A 46 1.67 4.90 22.00
C TYR A 46 2.26 6.05 21.18
N VAL A 47 3.32 5.77 20.41
CA VAL A 47 3.97 6.78 19.56
C VAL A 47 2.98 7.27 18.49
N TRP A 48 2.33 6.34 17.79
CA TRP A 48 1.41 6.69 16.71
C TRP A 48 0.14 7.37 17.20
N GLU A 49 -0.44 6.97 18.33
CA GLU A 49 -1.61 7.64 18.92
C GLU A 49 -1.34 9.13 19.20
N ARG A 50 -0.15 9.44 19.71
CA ARG A 50 0.26 10.83 19.97
C ARG A 50 0.46 11.62 18.69
N ILE A 51 1.19 11.04 17.73
CA ILE A 51 1.45 11.65 16.42
C ILE A 51 0.15 11.90 15.66
N LEU A 52 -0.79 10.96 15.67
CA LEU A 52 -2.06 11.09 14.95
C LEU A 52 -3.03 12.03 15.66
N ARG A 53 -2.96 12.16 16.98
CA ARG A 53 -3.82 13.07 17.78
C ARG A 53 -3.39 14.54 17.67
N ASP A 54 -2.09 14.80 17.68
CA ASP A 54 -1.53 16.17 17.60
C ASP A 54 -0.26 16.17 16.72
N PRO A 55 -0.41 16.09 15.38
CA PRO A 55 0.73 16.03 14.47
C PRO A 55 1.66 17.24 14.57
N GLU A 56 1.08 18.45 14.69
CA GLU A 56 1.83 19.70 14.73
C GLU A 56 2.65 19.83 16.02
N GLY A 57 2.10 19.39 17.15
CA GLY A 57 2.80 19.39 18.44
C GLY A 57 3.88 18.32 18.60
N GLN A 58 3.96 17.32 17.71
CA GLN A 58 5.00 16.28 17.80
C GLN A 58 6.31 16.65 17.07
N TRP A 59 6.32 17.65 16.20
CA TRP A 59 7.53 17.99 15.44
C TRP A 59 8.66 18.48 16.36
N GLY A 60 9.84 17.89 16.21
CA GLY A 60 11.03 18.24 16.99
C GLY A 60 11.16 17.54 18.34
N ILE A 61 10.16 16.74 18.75
CA ILE A 61 10.23 15.95 19.98
C ILE A 61 11.31 14.88 19.89
N THR A 62 12.09 14.73 20.95
CA THR A 62 13.03 13.61 21.12
C THR A 62 12.34 12.43 21.79
N TYR A 63 12.41 11.26 21.16
CA TYR A 63 11.96 9.99 21.70
C TYR A 63 13.15 9.20 22.23
N HIS A 64 13.15 8.87 23.52
CA HIS A 64 14.04 7.89 24.11
C HIS A 64 13.42 6.51 23.99
N PHE A 65 14.25 5.51 23.71
CA PHE A 65 13.80 4.15 23.51
C PHE A 65 14.81 3.15 24.05
N ASP A 66 14.32 2.11 24.71
CA ASP A 66 15.14 1.06 25.32
C ASP A 66 14.32 -0.20 25.62
N PRO A 67 14.48 -1.31 24.87
CA PRO A 67 15.07 -1.45 23.54
C PRO A 67 14.03 -1.58 22.40
N LEU A 68 14.40 -1.24 21.16
CA LEU A 68 13.59 -1.42 19.94
C LEU A 68 14.26 -2.33 18.92
N ALA A 69 13.48 -3.13 18.21
CA ALA A 69 13.98 -3.89 17.06
C ALA A 69 14.01 -3.01 15.80
N MET A 70 15.09 -3.14 15.02
CA MET A 70 15.28 -2.47 13.74
C MET A 70 14.99 -3.43 12.58
N SER A 71 14.24 -2.95 11.58
CA SER A 71 13.99 -3.64 10.31
C SER A 71 14.40 -2.76 9.14
N GLU A 72 15.06 -3.32 8.13
CA GLU A 72 15.36 -2.63 6.87
C GLU A 72 14.11 -2.44 6.00
N TRP A 73 13.02 -3.12 6.36
CA TRP A 73 11.72 -2.94 5.74
C TRP A 73 11.00 -1.75 6.38
N VAL A 74 10.22 -1.03 5.58
CA VAL A 74 9.47 0.15 5.99
C VAL A 74 8.02 0.00 5.60
N ALA A 75 7.10 0.36 6.49
CA ALA A 75 5.68 0.38 6.18
C ALA A 75 5.40 1.19 4.90
N ARG A 76 4.58 0.63 4.01
CA ARG A 76 4.22 1.28 2.74
C ARG A 76 3.49 2.63 2.92
N VAL A 77 2.79 2.78 4.03
CA VAL A 77 2.17 4.03 4.52
C VAL A 77 2.42 4.06 6.02
N PRO A 78 3.51 4.68 6.48
CA PRO A 78 3.79 4.78 7.91
C PRO A 78 2.62 5.36 8.68
N GLY A 79 2.17 4.69 9.75
CA GLY A 79 1.06 5.16 10.59
C GLY A 79 -0.33 4.71 10.15
N LEU A 80 -0.50 4.17 8.92
CA LEU A 80 -1.80 3.68 8.46
C LEU A 80 -2.30 2.50 9.30
N TYR A 81 -1.39 1.69 9.84
CA TYR A 81 -1.73 0.60 10.75
C TYR A 81 -2.50 1.09 12.00
N TRP A 82 -2.22 2.31 12.46
CA TRP A 82 -2.75 2.89 13.70
C TRP A 82 -3.85 3.92 13.48
N LYS A 83 -4.15 4.25 12.22
CA LYS A 83 -5.25 5.18 11.91
C LYS A 83 -6.56 4.66 12.49
N PRO A 84 -7.41 5.51 13.10
CA PRO A 84 -8.68 5.05 13.68
C PRO A 84 -9.55 4.35 12.62
N GLY A 85 -10.02 3.14 12.90
CA GLY A 85 -10.75 2.31 11.94
C GLY A 85 -9.89 1.24 11.25
N SER A 86 -8.57 1.38 11.20
CA SER A 86 -7.70 0.44 10.49
C SER A 86 -7.62 -0.93 11.18
N LYS A 87 -7.77 -0.97 12.51
CA LYS A 87 -7.88 -2.22 13.29
C LYS A 87 -9.07 -3.06 12.84
N GLU A 88 -10.23 -2.43 12.63
CA GLU A 88 -11.44 -3.08 12.17
C GLU A 88 -11.29 -3.61 10.74
N MET A 89 -10.48 -2.94 9.90
CA MET A 89 -10.17 -3.39 8.54
C MET A 89 -9.25 -4.60 8.53
N ARG A 90 -8.48 -4.84 9.60
CA ARG A 90 -7.69 -6.06 9.74
C ARG A 90 -8.51 -7.29 10.12
N LEU A 91 -9.78 -7.11 10.47
CA LEU A 91 -10.69 -8.20 10.82
C LEU A 91 -11.40 -8.73 9.56
N LEU A 92 -10.84 -9.81 8.98
CA LEU A 92 -11.42 -10.49 7.83
C LEU A 92 -12.42 -11.58 8.22
N SER A 93 -13.51 -11.68 7.46
CA SER A 93 -14.44 -12.81 7.58
C SER A 93 -13.84 -14.10 6.96
N PRO A 94 -14.33 -15.29 7.33
CA PRO A 94 -13.87 -16.54 6.69
C PRO A 94 -14.07 -16.55 5.16
N ALA A 95 -15.07 -15.85 4.65
CA ALA A 95 -15.32 -15.70 3.21
C ALA A 95 -14.19 -14.96 2.47
N ALA A 96 -13.34 -14.22 3.19
CA ALA A 96 -12.17 -13.54 2.65
C ALA A 96 -11.02 -14.50 2.32
N GLN A 97 -11.08 -15.75 2.77
CA GLN A 97 -10.01 -16.72 2.57
C GLN A 97 -10.24 -17.49 1.26
N GLU A 98 -9.16 -17.70 0.52
CA GLU A 98 -9.15 -18.64 -0.59
C GLU A 98 -8.99 -20.06 -0.05
N PRO A 99 -9.71 -21.04 -0.63
CA PRO A 99 -9.39 -22.44 -0.40
C PRO A 99 -7.96 -22.67 -0.89
N SER A 100 -7.05 -23.02 0.01
CA SER A 100 -5.63 -23.22 -0.29
C SER A 100 -5.15 -24.49 0.38
N GLU A 101 -4.51 -25.37 -0.39
CA GLU A 101 -3.78 -26.54 0.13
C GLU A 101 -2.39 -26.15 0.66
N SER A 102 -1.99 -24.89 0.48
CA SER A 102 -0.73 -24.36 0.97
C SER A 102 -0.79 -24.06 2.48
N HIS A 103 0.35 -24.19 3.16
CA HIS A 103 0.52 -23.70 4.53
C HIS A 103 0.36 -22.17 4.64
N TRP A 104 0.43 -21.47 3.50
CA TRP A 104 0.12 -20.05 3.40
C TRP A 104 -1.38 -19.80 3.46
N LYS A 105 -1.79 -18.95 4.40
CA LYS A 105 -3.16 -18.44 4.44
C LYS A 105 -3.36 -17.46 3.28
N GLN A 106 -4.03 -17.93 2.23
CA GLN A 106 -4.34 -17.12 1.07
C GLN A 106 -5.68 -16.39 1.25
N TYR A 107 -5.71 -15.11 0.91
CA TYR A 107 -6.92 -14.30 0.92
C TYR A 107 -7.37 -14.00 -0.50
N ARG A 108 -8.68 -13.84 -0.70
CA ARG A 108 -9.25 -13.35 -1.94
C ARG A 108 -8.78 -11.92 -2.21
N PRO A 109 -8.78 -11.46 -3.48
CA PRO A 109 -8.29 -10.13 -3.83
C PRO A 109 -8.87 -8.98 -2.99
N TRP A 110 -10.17 -9.03 -2.70
CA TRP A 110 -10.83 -8.04 -1.85
C TRP A 110 -10.33 -8.08 -0.39
N GLY A 111 -10.05 -9.26 0.16
CA GLY A 111 -9.55 -9.42 1.52
C GLY A 111 -8.11 -8.92 1.63
N LYS A 112 -7.28 -9.21 0.62
CA LYS A 112 -5.92 -8.65 0.52
C LYS A 112 -5.95 -7.13 0.43
N SER A 113 -6.82 -6.59 -0.42
CA SER A 113 -6.98 -5.14 -0.58
C SER A 113 -7.46 -4.48 0.72
N GLN A 114 -8.39 -5.08 1.45
CA GLN A 114 -8.83 -4.58 2.76
C GLN A 114 -7.66 -4.50 3.74
N LEU A 115 -6.83 -5.55 3.82
CA LEU A 115 -5.66 -5.60 4.70
C LEU A 115 -4.58 -4.60 4.30
N VAL A 116 -4.26 -4.56 3.00
CA VAL A 116 -3.20 -3.72 2.47
C VAL A 116 -3.65 -2.27 2.48
N ALA A 117 -4.67 -1.91 1.70
CA ALA A 117 -5.12 -0.54 1.45
C ALA A 117 -5.65 0.15 2.72
N MET A 118 -6.35 -0.56 3.61
CA MET A 118 -6.99 0.06 4.77
C MET A 118 -6.44 -0.40 6.12
N GLY A 119 -6.03 -1.67 6.20
CA GLY A 119 -5.44 -2.24 7.40
C GLY A 119 -4.00 -1.81 7.66
N GLY A 120 -3.36 -1.14 6.70
CA GLY A 120 -1.98 -0.67 6.82
C GLY A 120 -0.95 -1.80 6.72
N ILE A 121 -1.34 -2.98 6.24
CA ILE A 121 -0.41 -4.08 5.99
C ILE A 121 0.37 -3.80 4.71
N GLY A 122 1.67 -4.12 4.75
CA GLY A 122 2.56 -3.98 3.61
C GLY A 122 3.84 -3.24 3.99
N THR A 123 4.96 -3.75 3.52
CA THR A 123 6.29 -3.20 3.72
C THR A 123 7.08 -3.16 2.43
N LEU A 124 7.96 -2.18 2.31
CA LEU A 124 8.90 -2.00 1.22
C LEU A 124 10.32 -1.95 1.77
N ARG A 125 11.29 -2.46 1.03
CA ARG A 125 12.71 -2.22 1.31
C ARG A 125 13.27 -1.26 0.27
N LEU A 126 13.83 -0.15 0.75
CA LEU A 126 14.29 0.94 -0.09
C LEU A 126 15.83 0.98 -0.14
N PRO A 127 16.44 1.33 -1.28
CA PRO A 127 17.88 1.52 -1.34
C PRO A 127 18.30 2.74 -0.51
N PRO A 128 19.56 2.77 -0.03
CA PRO A 128 20.12 3.97 0.57
C PRO A 128 20.00 5.16 -0.39
N ALA A 129 19.83 6.36 0.18
CA ALA A 129 19.90 7.59 -0.59
C ALA A 129 21.34 7.90 -1.03
N ASN A 130 21.49 8.86 -1.94
CA ASN A 130 22.80 9.23 -2.51
C ASN A 130 23.77 9.78 -1.46
N ASP A 131 23.26 10.33 -0.36
CA ASP A 131 24.04 10.79 0.80
C ASP A 131 24.40 9.65 1.78
N GLY A 132 24.03 8.41 1.45
CA GLY A 132 24.24 7.22 2.27
C GLY A 132 23.21 7.04 3.38
N THR A 133 22.23 7.96 3.54
CA THR A 133 21.18 7.81 4.54
C THR A 133 20.26 6.64 4.19
N ARG A 134 19.74 5.97 5.22
CA ARG A 134 18.89 4.78 5.07
C ARG A 134 17.61 4.98 5.84
N LEU A 135 16.50 4.59 5.24
CA LEU A 135 15.21 4.56 5.91
C LEU A 135 14.96 3.13 6.40
N VAL A 136 14.72 3.00 7.71
CA VAL A 136 14.46 1.73 8.40
C VAL A 136 13.20 1.87 9.23
N THR A 137 12.75 0.79 9.87
CA THR A 137 11.69 0.82 10.88
C THR A 137 12.26 0.48 12.25
N LEU A 138 11.83 1.22 13.27
CA LEU A 138 11.99 0.85 14.67
C LEU A 138 10.64 0.39 15.22
N THR A 139 10.61 -0.73 15.93
CA THR A 139 9.37 -1.32 16.46
C THR A 139 9.57 -2.04 17.79
N THR A 140 8.58 -1.93 18.68
CA THR A 140 8.42 -2.77 19.87
C THR A 140 7.57 -4.01 19.61
N SER A 141 6.62 -3.93 18.67
CA SER A 141 5.68 -5.02 18.37
C SER A 141 6.29 -6.13 17.52
N LEU A 142 7.51 -5.91 17.00
CA LEU A 142 8.18 -6.74 16.00
C LEU A 142 7.40 -6.82 14.68
N ASN A 143 6.38 -5.98 14.48
CA ASN A 143 5.64 -5.91 13.22
C ASN A 143 6.06 -4.64 12.45
N THR A 144 6.77 -4.83 11.35
CA THR A 144 7.32 -3.73 10.58
C THR A 144 6.26 -2.84 9.92
N SER A 145 5.05 -3.36 9.64
CA SER A 145 3.94 -2.53 9.16
C SER A 145 3.35 -1.63 10.25
N ALA A 146 3.56 -1.97 11.52
CA ALA A 146 3.10 -1.22 12.68
C ALA A 146 4.19 -0.30 13.27
N GLY A 147 5.46 -0.52 12.94
CA GLY A 147 6.55 0.26 13.48
C GLY A 147 6.58 1.72 13.02
N VAL A 148 7.60 2.44 13.51
CA VAL A 148 7.84 3.85 13.23
C VAL A 148 9.04 3.98 12.29
N PRO A 149 8.92 4.71 11.16
CA PRO A 149 10.03 4.90 10.24
C PRO A 149 11.13 5.74 10.90
N ALA A 150 12.39 5.39 10.63
CA ALA A 150 13.55 6.09 11.14
C ALA A 150 14.59 6.31 10.04
N LEU A 151 15.14 7.52 9.97
CA LEU A 151 16.24 7.89 9.09
C LEU A 151 17.56 7.68 9.83
N VAL A 152 18.38 6.77 9.31
CA VAL A 152 19.71 6.46 9.85
C VAL A 152 20.77 7.14 9.00
N THR A 153 21.61 7.95 9.64
CA THR A 153 22.79 8.54 8.98
C THR A 153 23.90 7.51 8.77
N PRO A 154 24.82 7.71 7.80
CA PRO A 154 25.92 6.78 7.57
C PRO A 154 26.75 6.48 8.82
N ALA A 155 27.06 7.51 9.62
CA ALA A 155 27.85 7.34 10.84
C ALA A 155 27.15 6.46 11.90
N VAL A 156 25.83 6.60 12.04
CA VAL A 156 25.05 5.73 12.93
C VAL A 156 24.94 4.33 12.35
N TRP A 157 24.77 4.21 11.04
CA TRP A 157 24.70 2.92 10.35
C TRP A 157 25.98 2.10 10.54
N ASP A 158 27.15 2.72 10.38
CA ASP A 158 28.45 2.07 10.58
C ASP A 158 28.64 1.60 12.03
N LYS A 159 28.09 2.34 13.01
CA LYS A 159 28.06 1.91 14.41
C LYS A 159 27.16 0.69 14.63
N ILE A 160 25.97 0.67 14.00
CA ILE A 160 25.01 -0.44 14.12
C ILE A 160 25.52 -1.70 13.42
N CYS A 161 26.16 -1.51 12.26
CA CYS A 161 26.63 -2.56 11.36
C CYS A 161 28.11 -2.33 10.99
N PRO A 162 29.08 -2.65 11.88
CA PRO A 162 30.49 -2.34 11.65
C PRO A 162 31.20 -3.28 10.65
N ASN A 163 30.64 -4.47 10.37
CA ASN A 163 31.31 -5.49 9.55
C ASN A 163 30.44 -5.91 8.35
N PRO A 164 30.96 -5.87 7.10
CA PRO A 164 30.30 -6.43 5.94
C PRO A 164 30.38 -7.98 5.90
N PRO A 165 29.36 -8.70 5.38
CA PRO A 165 28.08 -8.19 4.89
C PRO A 165 27.20 -7.71 6.05
N TYR A 166 26.70 -6.47 5.95
CA TYR A 166 25.93 -5.82 7.02
C TYR A 166 24.64 -6.59 7.27
N GLN A 167 24.52 -7.24 8.43
CA GLN A 167 23.26 -7.82 8.90
C GLN A 167 22.57 -6.81 9.81
N ALA A 168 21.77 -5.93 9.22
CA ALA A 168 21.06 -4.88 9.92
C ALA A 168 19.68 -5.34 10.43
N GLU A 169 19.05 -6.28 9.71
CA GLU A 169 17.74 -6.82 10.07
C GLU A 169 17.74 -7.46 11.46
N GLY A 170 16.78 -7.05 12.29
CA GLY A 170 16.58 -7.57 13.64
C GLY A 170 17.55 -7.04 14.69
N LYS A 171 18.41 -6.06 14.37
CA LYS A 171 19.26 -5.42 15.38
C LYS A 171 18.42 -4.73 16.44
N VAL A 172 18.83 -4.86 17.70
CA VAL A 172 18.14 -4.24 18.82
C VAL A 172 18.90 -2.98 19.25
N LEU A 173 18.19 -1.86 19.30
CA LEU A 173 18.75 -0.53 19.54
C LEU A 173 18.11 0.11 20.78
N SER A 174 18.93 0.81 21.54
CA SER A 174 18.49 1.72 22.60
C SER A 174 19.11 3.10 22.35
N GLY A 175 18.44 4.18 22.72
CA GLY A 175 18.97 5.52 22.50
C GLY A 175 17.90 6.59 22.42
N GLU A 176 18.19 7.63 21.65
CA GLU A 176 17.27 8.72 21.37
C GLU A 176 17.23 9.06 19.88
N ALA A 177 16.05 9.47 19.41
CA ALA A 177 15.84 9.93 18.05
C ALA A 177 14.80 11.03 18.01
N ARG A 178 14.97 11.98 17.10
CA ARG A 178 14.09 13.16 17.00
C ARG A 178 13.05 12.99 15.90
N TRP A 179 11.78 13.22 16.22
CA TRP A 179 10.72 13.19 15.22
C TRP A 179 10.77 14.42 14.32
N GLN A 180 10.90 14.20 13.01
CA GLN A 180 11.00 15.26 12.01
C GLN A 180 10.17 14.93 10.78
N SER A 181 9.81 15.98 10.04
CA SER A 181 9.16 15.84 8.73
C SER A 181 10.12 15.14 7.75
N MET A 182 9.58 14.23 6.95
CA MET A 182 10.37 13.60 5.89
C MET A 182 10.84 14.64 4.88
N SER A 183 12.07 14.51 4.39
CA SER A 183 12.53 15.27 3.22
C SER A 183 11.68 14.92 2.00
N GLU A 184 11.58 15.84 1.05
CA GLU A 184 10.80 15.63 -0.18
C GLU A 184 11.22 14.35 -0.92
N THR A 185 12.52 14.06 -0.97
CA THR A 185 13.09 12.85 -1.59
C THR A 185 12.61 11.55 -0.96
N TRP A 186 12.36 11.52 0.35
CA TRP A 186 11.80 10.35 1.04
C TRP A 186 10.27 10.36 0.99
N ALA A 187 9.66 11.52 1.15
CA ALA A 187 8.23 11.72 1.14
C ALA A 187 7.58 11.29 -0.19
N SER A 188 8.23 11.54 -1.33
CA SER A 188 7.72 11.17 -2.66
C SER A 188 7.63 9.65 -2.88
N ARG A 189 8.45 8.86 -2.16
CA ARG A 189 8.46 7.40 -2.24
C ARG A 189 7.22 6.74 -1.60
N PHE A 190 6.45 7.51 -0.82
CA PHE A 190 5.26 7.03 -0.12
C PHE A 190 4.00 7.75 -0.62
N PRO A 191 2.86 7.03 -0.76
CA PRO A 191 1.59 7.70 -1.03
C PRO A 191 1.26 8.65 0.13
N SER A 192 0.65 9.80 -0.18
CA SER A 192 0.14 10.69 0.86
C SER A 192 -1.03 10.01 1.55
N THR A 193 -1.30 10.29 2.83
CA THR A 193 -2.54 9.86 3.50
C THR A 193 -3.01 10.93 4.48
N ARG A 194 -4.18 11.53 4.22
CA ARG A 194 -4.92 12.48 5.05
C ARG A 194 -4.99 11.99 6.48
N GLY A 195 -4.66 12.90 7.38
CA GLY A 195 -4.59 12.64 8.81
C GLY A 195 -3.37 11.84 9.23
N ILE A 196 -2.44 11.50 8.32
CA ILE A 196 -1.18 10.84 8.64
C ILE A 196 -0.04 11.79 8.30
N PRO A 197 0.74 12.26 9.29
CA PRO A 197 1.89 13.10 9.02
C PRO A 197 3.03 12.30 8.37
N ARG A 198 3.68 12.88 7.36
CA ARG A 198 4.90 12.34 6.76
C ARG A 198 6.10 12.70 7.63
N GLY A 199 6.40 11.86 8.62
CA GLY A 199 7.56 12.04 9.48
C GLY A 199 8.34 10.74 9.72
N TYR A 200 9.56 10.91 10.22
CA TYR A 200 10.40 9.81 10.69
C TYR A 200 11.15 10.23 11.97
N LEU A 201 11.71 9.24 12.66
CA LEU A 201 12.70 9.43 13.72
C LEU A 201 14.09 9.61 13.11
N VAL A 202 14.79 10.70 13.40
CA VAL A 202 16.15 10.93 12.91
C VAL A 202 17.17 10.40 13.91
N LEU A 203 18.01 9.48 13.43
CA LEU A 203 19.15 8.89 14.13
C LEU A 203 20.43 9.48 13.51
N ASP A 204 20.86 10.62 14.02
CA ASP A 204 22.00 11.41 13.50
C ASP A 204 23.22 11.44 14.43
N ASN A 205 23.07 11.05 15.70
CA ASN A 205 24.16 11.01 16.68
C ASN A 205 24.55 9.56 17.04
N PRO A 206 25.73 9.06 16.61
CA PRO A 206 26.19 7.73 16.98
C PRO A 206 26.31 7.54 18.48
N ASP A 207 26.75 8.55 19.24
CA ASP A 207 26.98 8.44 20.69
C ASP A 207 25.68 8.26 21.48
N ALA A 208 24.56 8.72 20.93
CA ALA A 208 23.22 8.54 21.48
C ALA A 208 22.67 7.12 21.30
N ILE A 209 23.29 6.30 20.44
CA ILE A 209 22.78 4.97 20.08
C ILE A 209 23.60 3.87 20.74
N GLN A 210 22.93 2.92 21.37
CA GLN A 210 23.48 1.70 21.90
C GLN A 210 22.92 0.51 21.13
N VAL A 211 23.81 -0.39 20.72
CA VAL A 211 23.44 -1.62 20.01
C VAL A 211 23.45 -2.75 21.03
N VAL A 212 22.28 -3.32 21.31
CA VAL A 212 22.14 -4.48 22.17
C VAL A 212 22.61 -5.71 21.38
N LYS A 213 23.29 -6.65 22.05
CA LYS A 213 23.82 -7.86 21.39
C LYS A 213 22.73 -8.82 20.90
N GLU A 214 21.51 -8.66 21.41
CA GLU A 214 20.36 -9.46 21.03
C GLU A 214 19.91 -9.14 19.60
N VAL A 215 19.37 -10.16 18.93
CA VAL A 215 18.72 -10.03 17.62
C VAL A 215 17.27 -10.43 17.80
N SER A 216 16.37 -9.53 17.46
CA SER A 216 14.93 -9.74 17.52
C SER A 216 14.41 -9.87 16.10
N ALA A 217 13.80 -11.01 15.81
CA ALA A 217 13.18 -11.21 14.52
C ALA A 217 11.96 -10.30 14.35
N THR A 218 11.78 -9.83 13.13
CA THR A 218 10.74 -8.89 12.72
C THR A 218 9.82 -9.58 11.72
N GLN A 219 8.53 -9.32 11.86
CA GLN A 219 7.51 -9.71 10.92
C GLN A 219 7.39 -8.64 9.84
N ILE A 220 7.66 -9.04 8.60
CA ILE A 220 7.59 -8.18 7.42
C ILE A 220 6.42 -8.59 6.52
N HIS A 221 5.96 -7.65 5.71
CA HIS A 221 4.85 -7.84 4.79
C HIS A 221 5.21 -7.36 3.38
N PRO A 222 6.23 -7.91 2.70
CA PRO A 222 6.60 -7.49 1.36
C PRO A 222 5.37 -7.46 0.47
N PHE A 223 5.10 -6.31 -0.15
CA PHE A 223 3.89 -6.11 -0.95
C PHE A 223 4.23 -5.68 -2.38
N THR A 224 3.31 -5.98 -3.28
CA THR A 224 3.31 -5.53 -4.67
C THR A 224 1.88 -5.37 -5.18
N VAL A 225 1.75 -4.80 -6.37
CA VAL A 225 0.53 -4.80 -7.18
C VAL A 225 0.77 -5.73 -8.35
N MET A 226 -0.11 -6.70 -8.55
CA MET A 226 -0.08 -7.61 -9.69
C MET A 226 -1.16 -7.23 -10.68
N GLU A 227 -0.79 -7.09 -11.94
CA GLU A 227 -1.73 -7.06 -13.06
C GLU A 227 -1.90 -8.48 -13.61
N TYR A 228 -3.12 -8.87 -13.91
CA TYR A 228 -3.40 -10.18 -14.49
C TYR A 228 -4.67 -10.17 -15.34
N ARG A 229 -4.76 -11.12 -16.27
CA ARG A 229 -5.93 -11.28 -17.14
C ARG A 229 -6.77 -12.47 -16.70
N PHE A 230 -8.08 -12.28 -16.63
CA PHE A 230 -9.02 -13.35 -16.34
C PHE A 230 -10.21 -13.29 -17.31
N GLY A 231 -10.21 -14.17 -18.30
CA GLY A 231 -11.13 -14.08 -19.43
C GLY A 231 -10.90 -12.80 -20.23
N ALA A 232 -11.96 -12.01 -20.45
CA ALA A 232 -11.88 -10.71 -21.13
C ALA A 232 -11.55 -9.54 -20.18
N LYS A 233 -11.22 -9.82 -18.91
CA LYS A 233 -10.96 -8.80 -17.89
C LYS A 233 -9.46 -8.64 -17.68
N GLU A 234 -9.04 -7.40 -17.49
CA GLU A 234 -7.75 -7.05 -16.90
C GLU A 234 -8.02 -6.60 -15.47
N LEU A 235 -7.33 -7.21 -14.52
CA LEU A 235 -7.58 -7.08 -13.10
C LEU A 235 -6.26 -6.80 -12.38
N TYR A 236 -6.37 -6.04 -11.30
CA TYR A 236 -5.26 -5.77 -10.40
C TYR A 236 -5.54 -6.42 -9.06
N ASP A 237 -4.49 -6.86 -8.38
CA ASP A 237 -4.57 -7.37 -7.01
C ASP A 237 -3.40 -6.86 -6.18
N PHE A 238 -3.67 -6.52 -4.92
CA PHE A 238 -2.61 -6.31 -3.95
C PHE A 238 -2.12 -7.68 -3.50
N VAL A 239 -0.84 -7.95 -3.70
CA VAL A 239 -0.22 -9.21 -3.28
C VAL A 239 0.77 -8.91 -2.18
N TYR A 240 0.65 -9.62 -1.07
CA TYR A 240 1.64 -9.57 0.01
C TYR A 240 1.80 -10.96 0.62
N ALA A 241 2.94 -11.17 1.26
CA ALA A 241 3.21 -12.36 2.08
C ALA A 241 3.74 -11.92 3.45
N THR A 242 3.41 -12.65 4.49
CA THR A 242 3.96 -12.42 5.84
C THR A 242 5.19 -13.29 6.03
N ALA A 243 6.36 -12.68 6.25
CA ALA A 243 7.58 -13.43 6.53
C ALA A 243 8.16 -13.04 7.88
N ASP A 244 8.79 -14.01 8.55
CA ASP A 244 9.55 -13.80 9.78
C ASP A 244 11.04 -13.77 9.42
N THR A 245 11.69 -12.65 9.70
CA THR A 245 13.12 -12.47 9.36
C THR A 245 14.06 -13.33 10.19
N LYS A 246 13.57 -14.06 11.21
CA LYS A 246 14.32 -15.11 11.92
C LYS A 246 14.75 -16.23 10.98
N SER A 247 13.92 -16.56 10.00
CA SER A 247 14.19 -17.67 9.08
C SER A 247 15.30 -17.26 8.11
N SER A 248 16.44 -17.94 8.10
CA SER A 248 17.50 -17.65 7.12
C SER A 248 17.05 -17.86 5.67
N SER A 249 15.98 -18.62 5.44
CA SER A 249 15.37 -18.88 4.13
C SER A 249 14.19 -17.97 3.81
N TYR A 250 13.85 -16.99 4.65
CA TYR A 250 12.63 -16.17 4.47
C TYR A 250 12.55 -15.54 3.07
N ARG A 251 13.69 -15.13 2.50
CA ARG A 251 13.76 -14.57 1.15
C ARG A 251 13.40 -15.60 0.07
N GLY A 252 13.96 -16.80 0.15
CA GLY A 252 13.64 -17.87 -0.80
C GLY A 252 12.18 -18.31 -0.70
N GLU A 253 11.62 -18.33 0.51
CA GLU A 253 10.19 -18.61 0.73
C GLU A 253 9.29 -17.54 0.11
N LEU A 254 9.68 -16.26 0.20
CA LEU A 254 9.00 -15.15 -0.48
C LEU A 254 9.09 -15.29 -2.01
N GLU A 255 10.28 -15.53 -2.54
CA GLU A 255 10.52 -15.72 -3.98
C GLU A 255 9.65 -16.86 -4.53
N GLU A 256 9.62 -18.01 -3.85
CA GLU A 256 8.76 -19.15 -4.21
C GLU A 256 7.27 -18.76 -4.16
N PHE A 257 6.84 -18.06 -3.11
CA PHE A 257 5.46 -17.61 -2.98
C PHE A 257 5.03 -16.72 -4.16
N PHE A 258 5.80 -15.68 -4.48
CA PHE A 258 5.45 -14.75 -5.57
C PHE A 258 5.58 -15.44 -6.94
N ALA A 259 6.60 -16.27 -7.15
CA ALA A 259 6.73 -17.03 -8.40
C ALA A 259 5.53 -17.97 -8.64
N ARG A 260 5.03 -18.62 -7.58
CA ARG A 260 3.85 -19.49 -7.64
C ARG A 260 2.57 -18.69 -7.81
N TYR A 261 2.36 -17.63 -7.04
CA TYR A 261 1.11 -16.87 -6.99
C TYR A 261 0.71 -16.28 -8.34
N LYS A 262 1.67 -15.78 -9.14
CA LYS A 262 1.39 -15.21 -10.47
C LYS A 262 0.83 -16.23 -11.48
N GLY A 263 1.13 -17.52 -11.31
CA GLY A 263 0.67 -18.61 -12.17
C GLY A 263 -0.53 -19.38 -11.63
N GLU A 264 -0.81 -19.29 -10.33
CA GLU A 264 -1.93 -19.98 -9.68
C GLU A 264 -3.28 -19.55 -10.27
N GLN A 265 -4.21 -20.51 -10.36
CA GLN A 265 -5.60 -20.29 -10.80
C GLN A 265 -5.73 -19.67 -12.22
N GLY A 266 -4.72 -19.83 -13.07
CA GLY A 266 -4.74 -19.31 -14.45
C GLY A 266 -4.64 -17.79 -14.54
N ARG A 267 -4.09 -17.11 -13.52
CA ARG A 267 -3.95 -15.65 -13.50
C ARG A 267 -2.94 -15.15 -14.54
N TYR A 268 -1.83 -15.87 -14.75
CA TYR A 268 -0.74 -15.47 -15.65
C TYR A 268 -0.33 -13.99 -15.49
N GLY A 269 -0.22 -13.55 -14.24
CA GLY A 269 0.02 -12.15 -13.91
C GLY A 269 1.48 -11.73 -14.00
N HIS A 270 1.69 -10.41 -14.00
CA HIS A 270 3.00 -9.79 -13.82
C HIS A 270 2.91 -8.74 -12.70
N TYR A 271 4.05 -8.49 -12.04
CA TYR A 271 4.11 -7.58 -10.90
C TYR A 271 4.50 -6.19 -11.38
N LEU A 272 3.74 -5.18 -10.97
CA LEU A 272 3.99 -3.80 -11.34
C LEU A 272 5.01 -3.15 -10.41
N LEU A 273 4.98 -3.46 -9.11
CA LEU A 273 5.81 -2.78 -8.11
C LEU A 273 6.85 -3.72 -7.47
N ALA A 274 8.08 -3.23 -7.34
CA ALA A 274 9.10 -3.89 -6.51
C ALA A 274 8.78 -3.72 -5.02
N GLY A 275 8.69 -4.83 -4.28
CA GLY A 275 8.56 -4.82 -2.82
C GLY A 275 9.91 -4.69 -2.12
N ASP A 276 10.97 -5.19 -2.75
CA ASP A 276 12.37 -4.98 -2.33
C ASP A 276 13.11 -4.24 -3.45
N VAL A 277 13.08 -2.91 -3.40
CA VAL A 277 13.73 -2.06 -4.40
C VAL A 277 15.26 -2.12 -4.26
N ALA A 278 15.76 -2.40 -3.05
CA ALA A 278 17.19 -2.51 -2.78
C ALA A 278 17.78 -3.82 -3.34
N MET A 279 17.02 -4.92 -3.24
CA MET A 279 17.42 -6.25 -3.68
C MET A 279 16.19 -7.03 -4.18
N PRO A 280 15.79 -6.85 -5.47
CA PRO A 280 14.56 -7.40 -6.01
C PRO A 280 14.37 -8.89 -5.74
N LEU A 281 13.19 -9.24 -5.21
CA LEU A 281 12.75 -10.61 -4.95
C LEU A 281 11.95 -11.19 -6.14
N TRP A 282 11.43 -10.33 -7.01
CA TRP A 282 10.68 -10.73 -8.21
C TRP A 282 10.90 -9.69 -9.30
N ASP A 283 10.66 -10.11 -10.54
CA ASP A 283 10.63 -9.19 -11.68
C ASP A 283 9.43 -8.25 -11.52
N SER A 284 9.67 -6.95 -11.59
CA SER A 284 8.64 -5.92 -11.58
C SER A 284 8.95 -4.80 -12.56
N ASP A 285 7.90 -4.21 -13.12
CA ASP A 285 8.05 -3.18 -14.15
C ASP A 285 8.46 -1.81 -13.59
N TYR A 286 8.09 -1.51 -12.33
CA TYR A 286 8.29 -0.21 -11.71
C TYR A 286 8.82 -0.30 -10.27
N ASN A 287 9.64 0.67 -9.88
CA ASN A 287 10.26 0.74 -8.56
C ASN A 287 9.42 1.52 -7.54
N SER A 288 8.45 2.30 -8.00
CA SER A 288 7.58 3.10 -7.15
C SER A 288 6.22 3.35 -7.80
N PRO A 289 5.18 3.65 -7.00
CA PRO A 289 3.89 4.10 -7.54
C PRO A 289 4.00 5.37 -8.40
N GLU A 290 4.98 6.25 -8.11
CA GLU A 290 5.26 7.43 -8.92
C GLU A 290 5.76 7.05 -10.32
N ASP A 291 6.70 6.10 -10.40
CA ASP A 291 7.23 5.61 -11.67
C ASP A 291 6.15 4.96 -12.52
N LEU A 292 5.29 4.13 -11.92
CA LEU A 292 4.13 3.53 -12.59
C LEU A 292 3.22 4.61 -13.19
N ARG A 293 2.83 5.63 -12.40
CA ARG A 293 1.96 6.73 -12.88
C ARG A 293 2.61 7.57 -13.97
N ARG A 294 3.94 7.75 -13.93
CA ARG A 294 4.70 8.49 -14.95
C ARG A 294 4.78 7.70 -16.26
N ALA A 295 4.93 6.38 -16.19
CA ALA A 295 5.12 5.53 -17.35
C ALA A 295 3.81 5.16 -18.05
N ASP A 296 2.74 4.92 -17.31
CA ASP A 296 1.45 4.51 -17.85
C ASP A 296 0.32 5.48 -17.42
N PRO A 297 -0.18 6.32 -18.35
CA PRO A 297 -1.31 7.20 -18.09
C PRO A 297 -2.61 6.47 -17.69
N SER A 298 -2.77 5.18 -18.00
CA SER A 298 -3.96 4.39 -17.66
C SER A 298 -3.88 3.74 -16.28
N ALA A 299 -2.69 3.65 -15.68
CA ALA A 299 -2.46 3.06 -14.36
C ALA A 299 -3.24 3.75 -13.24
N ASP A 300 -3.47 5.07 -13.35
CA ASP A 300 -4.30 5.80 -12.38
C ASP A 300 -5.76 5.31 -12.37
N SER A 301 -6.35 5.11 -13.56
CA SER A 301 -7.71 4.58 -13.68
C SER A 301 -7.80 3.13 -13.22
N GLN A 302 -6.78 2.32 -13.48
CA GLN A 302 -6.71 0.92 -13.05
C GLN A 302 -6.59 0.78 -11.53
N LEU A 303 -5.76 1.61 -10.88
CA LEU A 303 -5.66 1.65 -9.41
C LEU A 303 -6.97 2.12 -8.76
N LYS A 304 -7.66 3.11 -9.35
CA LYS A 304 -8.99 3.55 -8.88
C LYS A 304 -10.03 2.45 -9.03
N LEU A 305 -9.99 1.70 -10.13
CA LEU A 305 -10.92 0.60 -10.38
C LEU A 305 -10.72 -0.57 -9.41
N LEU A 306 -9.47 -0.92 -9.09
CA LEU A 306 -9.15 -1.89 -8.03
C LEU A 306 -9.82 -1.49 -6.72
N GLU A 307 -9.72 -0.22 -6.33
CA GLU A 307 -10.37 0.27 -5.11
C GLU A 307 -11.90 0.20 -5.19
N ALA A 308 -12.50 0.65 -6.29
CA ALA A 308 -13.95 0.68 -6.45
C ALA A 308 -14.56 -0.73 -6.35
N ARG A 309 -13.87 -1.74 -6.89
CA ARG A 309 -14.27 -3.16 -6.77
C ARG A 309 -14.23 -3.65 -5.31
N VAL A 310 -13.21 -3.25 -4.56
CA VAL A 310 -13.08 -3.58 -3.13
C VAL A 310 -14.20 -2.93 -2.33
N ARG A 311 -14.49 -1.65 -2.61
CA ARG A 311 -15.61 -0.90 -2.01
C ARG A 311 -16.94 -1.63 -2.19
N GLN A 312 -17.29 -2.02 -3.41
CA GLN A 312 -18.58 -2.69 -3.64
C GLN A 312 -18.67 -4.04 -2.93
N ARG A 313 -17.62 -4.87 -3.02
CA ARG A 313 -17.60 -6.17 -2.32
C ARG A 313 -17.80 -6.02 -0.81
N MET A 314 -17.25 -4.96 -0.20
CA MET A 314 -17.46 -4.63 1.21
C MET A 314 -18.87 -4.17 1.55
N LEU A 315 -19.58 -3.59 0.58
CA LEU A 315 -21.00 -3.27 0.69
C LEU A 315 -21.91 -4.48 0.39
N GLY A 316 -21.33 -5.64 0.10
CA GLY A 316 -22.05 -6.84 -0.32
C GLY A 316 -22.50 -6.82 -1.78
N GLU A 317 -21.98 -5.87 -2.57
CA GLU A 317 -22.28 -5.68 -3.99
C GLU A 317 -21.14 -6.24 -4.87
N ASP A 318 -21.45 -6.60 -6.10
CA ASP A 318 -20.46 -7.04 -7.10
C ASP A 318 -20.70 -6.42 -8.49
N SER A 319 -21.50 -5.35 -8.56
CA SER A 319 -21.96 -4.75 -9.81
C SER A 319 -20.82 -4.30 -10.74
N ILE A 320 -19.74 -3.71 -10.23
CA ILE A 320 -18.58 -3.27 -11.01
C ILE A 320 -17.87 -4.48 -11.62
N GLU A 321 -17.69 -5.55 -10.85
CA GLU A 321 -17.05 -6.77 -11.34
C GLU A 321 -17.90 -7.48 -12.40
N ARG A 322 -19.23 -7.45 -12.24
CA ARG A 322 -20.20 -7.93 -13.24
C ARG A 322 -20.31 -7.04 -14.47
N LEU A 323 -20.25 -5.72 -14.30
CA LEU A 323 -20.31 -4.76 -15.40
C LEU A 323 -19.04 -4.78 -16.23
N LEU A 324 -17.87 -4.93 -15.61
CA LEU A 324 -16.61 -5.16 -16.35
C LEU A 324 -16.66 -6.49 -17.13
N GLU A 325 -17.29 -7.52 -16.56
CA GLU A 325 -17.55 -8.77 -17.29
C GLU A 325 -18.48 -8.55 -18.47
N ALA A 326 -19.58 -7.83 -18.24
CA ALA A 326 -20.55 -7.55 -19.26
C ALA A 326 -19.92 -6.73 -20.38
N LEU A 327 -19.18 -5.67 -20.07
CA LEU A 327 -18.43 -4.87 -21.03
C LEU A 327 -17.45 -5.71 -21.83
N GLY A 328 -16.60 -6.51 -21.17
CA GLY A 328 -15.59 -7.33 -21.84
C GLY A 328 -16.16 -8.49 -22.66
N SER A 329 -17.32 -9.03 -22.29
CA SER A 329 -17.98 -10.14 -23.00
C SER A 329 -18.91 -9.69 -24.12
N THR A 330 -19.45 -8.47 -24.05
CA THR A 330 -20.37 -7.91 -25.06
C THR A 330 -19.68 -7.00 -26.07
N SER A 331 -18.56 -6.39 -25.71
CA SER A 331 -17.78 -5.53 -26.60
C SER A 331 -16.79 -6.39 -27.39
N THR A 332 -16.74 -6.17 -28.70
CA THR A 332 -15.74 -6.82 -29.59
C THR A 332 -14.65 -5.86 -30.02
N SER A 333 -14.85 -4.56 -29.81
CA SER A 333 -13.94 -3.49 -30.21
C SER A 333 -14.01 -2.29 -29.26
N ASN A 334 -12.98 -1.44 -29.31
CA ASN A 334 -12.97 -0.18 -28.56
C ASN A 334 -14.12 0.77 -28.97
N GLU A 335 -14.63 0.67 -30.20
CA GLU A 335 -15.77 1.46 -30.67
C GLU A 335 -17.08 1.07 -29.98
N ASP A 336 -17.25 -0.21 -29.62
CA ASP A 336 -18.44 -0.67 -28.90
C ASP A 336 -18.54 0.01 -27.53
N VAL A 337 -17.41 0.09 -26.81
CA VAL A 337 -17.33 0.76 -25.50
C VAL A 337 -17.59 2.26 -25.63
N ARG A 338 -17.06 2.90 -26.68
CA ARG A 338 -17.32 4.33 -26.96
C ARG A 338 -18.79 4.59 -27.31
N ARG A 339 -19.48 3.67 -27.97
CA ARG A 339 -20.92 3.78 -28.24
C ARG A 339 -21.71 3.74 -26.94
N ILE A 340 -21.44 2.74 -26.08
CA ILE A 340 -22.08 2.62 -24.76
C ILE A 340 -21.84 3.90 -23.93
N SER A 341 -20.62 4.45 -23.97
CA SER A 341 -20.31 5.73 -23.32
C SER A 341 -21.21 6.87 -23.80
N LYS A 342 -21.44 6.98 -25.11
CA LYS A 342 -22.34 8.01 -25.67
C LYS A 342 -23.79 7.81 -25.25
N ASP A 343 -24.25 6.55 -25.17
CA ASP A 343 -25.61 6.23 -24.72
C ASP A 343 -25.83 6.66 -23.25
N LEU A 344 -24.76 6.71 -22.46
CA LEU A 344 -24.72 7.25 -21.08
C LEU A 344 -24.48 8.76 -21.02
N SER A 345 -24.48 9.46 -22.15
CA SER A 345 -24.14 10.88 -22.25
C SER A 345 -22.77 11.20 -21.62
N ILE A 346 -21.80 10.31 -21.81
CA ILE A 346 -20.40 10.51 -21.46
C ILE A 346 -19.62 10.63 -22.76
N GLU A 347 -18.99 11.78 -23.00
CA GLU A 347 -18.21 11.99 -24.22
C GLU A 347 -16.91 11.16 -24.19
N PRO A 348 -16.65 10.29 -25.18
CA PRO A 348 -15.46 9.44 -25.19
C PRO A 348 -14.14 10.20 -25.14
N THR A 349 -14.11 11.44 -25.65
CA THR A 349 -12.92 12.30 -25.65
C THR A 349 -12.43 12.66 -24.24
N ILE A 350 -13.28 12.52 -23.22
CA ILE A 350 -12.96 12.84 -21.82
C ILE A 350 -12.11 11.76 -21.17
N TRP A 351 -12.36 10.49 -21.52
CA TRP A 351 -11.77 9.34 -20.81
C TRP A 351 -10.92 8.43 -21.70
N PHE A 352 -11.16 8.38 -23.02
CA PHE A 352 -10.49 7.46 -23.91
C PHE A 352 -9.02 7.83 -24.12
N ARG A 353 -8.11 6.93 -23.75
CA ARG A 353 -6.65 7.12 -23.90
C ARG A 353 -6.00 6.14 -24.89
N GLY A 354 -6.78 5.26 -25.51
CA GLY A 354 -6.24 4.15 -26.31
C GLY A 354 -5.96 2.93 -25.45
N GLY A 355 -5.42 1.89 -26.09
CA GLY A 355 -5.06 0.65 -25.41
C GLY A 355 -5.83 -0.58 -25.86
N SER A 356 -5.63 -1.67 -25.13
CA SER A 356 -6.40 -2.90 -25.28
C SER A 356 -7.88 -2.69 -24.92
N LEU A 357 -8.76 -3.60 -25.35
CA LEU A 357 -10.19 -3.53 -25.01
C LEU A 357 -10.41 -3.54 -23.49
N ALA A 358 -9.60 -4.29 -22.75
CA ALA A 358 -9.70 -4.36 -21.30
C ALA A 358 -9.28 -3.04 -20.62
N GLU A 359 -8.22 -2.39 -21.12
CA GLU A 359 -7.79 -1.05 -20.68
C GLU A 359 -8.90 -0.02 -20.97
N VAL A 360 -9.48 -0.05 -22.17
CA VAL A 360 -10.56 0.86 -22.58
C VAL A 360 -11.82 0.65 -21.73
N CYS A 361 -12.20 -0.60 -21.42
CA CYS A 361 -13.29 -0.89 -20.47
C CYS A 361 -13.01 -0.33 -19.07
N SER A 362 -11.76 -0.41 -18.61
CA SER A 362 -11.34 0.09 -17.30
C SER A 362 -11.37 1.62 -17.23
N GLN A 363 -10.85 2.30 -18.26
CA GLN A 363 -10.90 3.75 -18.39
C GLN A 363 -12.34 4.27 -18.42
N PHE A 364 -13.23 3.59 -19.16
CA PHE A 364 -14.65 3.93 -19.21
C PHE A 364 -15.32 3.77 -17.84
N MET A 365 -15.06 2.65 -17.16
CA MET A 365 -15.64 2.38 -15.85
C MET A 365 -15.20 3.40 -14.79
N ASP A 366 -13.93 3.81 -14.80
CA ASP A 366 -13.42 4.88 -13.93
C ASP A 366 -14.20 6.19 -14.13
N GLU A 367 -14.47 6.56 -15.39
CA GLU A 367 -15.26 7.76 -15.71
C GLU A 367 -16.75 7.62 -15.30
N VAL A 368 -17.35 6.45 -15.48
CA VAL A 368 -18.71 6.15 -15.00
C VAL A 368 -18.81 6.33 -13.49
N LEU A 369 -17.83 5.81 -12.74
CA LEU A 369 -17.75 5.98 -11.30
C LEU A 369 -17.56 7.45 -10.91
N ARG A 370 -16.70 8.18 -11.62
CA ARG A 370 -16.44 9.61 -11.38
C ARG A 370 -17.68 10.48 -11.59
N GLN A 371 -18.51 10.16 -12.58
CA GLN A 371 -19.77 10.85 -12.85
C GLN A 371 -20.97 10.30 -12.05
N ASN A 372 -20.75 9.30 -11.17
CA ASN A 372 -21.79 8.61 -10.42
C ASN A 372 -22.90 8.02 -11.33
N LYS A 373 -22.51 7.46 -12.49
CA LYS A 373 -23.43 6.92 -13.50
C LYS A 373 -23.57 5.39 -13.50
N LEU A 374 -23.27 4.76 -12.35
CA LEU A 374 -23.20 3.31 -12.25
C LEU A 374 -24.58 2.66 -12.45
N GLU A 375 -25.63 3.28 -11.92
CA GLU A 375 -27.01 2.79 -12.05
C GLU A 375 -27.49 2.86 -13.50
N GLU A 376 -27.26 3.98 -14.20
CA GLU A 376 -27.63 4.10 -15.61
C GLU A 376 -26.89 3.10 -16.50
N LEU A 377 -25.63 2.76 -16.16
CA LEU A 377 -24.87 1.74 -16.87
C LEU A 377 -25.47 0.34 -16.66
N VAL A 378 -25.91 0.01 -15.43
CA VAL A 378 -26.65 -1.24 -15.16
C VAL A 378 -27.93 -1.27 -15.97
N GLU A 379 -28.72 -0.20 -15.96
CA GLU A 379 -29.99 -0.14 -16.71
C GLU A 379 -29.76 -0.31 -18.23
N THR A 380 -28.72 0.31 -18.77
CA THR A 380 -28.32 0.17 -20.18
C THR A 380 -28.02 -1.29 -20.51
N PHE A 381 -27.24 -1.97 -19.68
CA PHE A 381 -26.94 -3.38 -19.89
C PHE A 381 -28.13 -4.32 -19.67
N VAL A 382 -29.01 -4.03 -18.71
CA VAL A 382 -30.26 -4.80 -18.53
C VAL A 382 -31.16 -4.64 -19.76
N ARG A 383 -31.25 -3.44 -20.33
CA ARG A 383 -32.06 -3.14 -21.51
C ARG A 383 -31.50 -3.79 -22.78
N GLU A 384 -30.20 -3.67 -23.00
CA GLU A 384 -29.57 -4.03 -24.28
C GLU A 384 -28.96 -5.44 -24.28
N TYR A 385 -28.57 -5.94 -23.10
CA TYR A 385 -27.91 -7.23 -22.92
C TYR A 385 -28.51 -8.04 -21.73
N PRO A 386 -29.84 -8.28 -21.71
CA PRO A 386 -30.52 -8.88 -20.56
C PRO A 386 -29.98 -10.27 -20.16
N LYS A 387 -29.44 -11.02 -21.12
CA LYS A 387 -28.86 -12.36 -20.88
C LYS A 387 -27.51 -12.35 -20.14
N VAL A 388 -26.90 -11.17 -19.97
CA VAL A 388 -25.57 -11.01 -19.36
C VAL A 388 -25.66 -10.61 -17.88
N ILE A 389 -26.75 -9.94 -17.47
CA ILE A 389 -26.95 -9.46 -16.09
C ILE A 389 -27.91 -10.36 -15.27
N THR A 390 -28.84 -11.07 -15.92
CA THR A 390 -29.77 -11.98 -15.26
C THR A 390 -29.28 -13.43 -15.42
N PRO A 391 -29.11 -14.21 -14.33
CA PRO A 391 -28.67 -15.60 -14.39
C PRO A 391 -29.64 -16.53 -15.14
#